data_AF-A0A846EVW2-F1
#
_entry.id   AF-A0A846EVW2-F1
#
_cell.length_a   1.000
_cell.length_b   1.000
_cell.length_c   1.000
_cell.angle_alpha   90.00
_cell.angle_beta   90.00
_cell.angle_gamma   90.00
#
_symmetry.space_group_name_H-M   'P 1'
#
loop_
_entity.id
_entity.type
_entity.pdbx_description
1 polymer ?
#
loop_
_entity_poly.entity_id
_entity_poly.type
_entity_poly.pdbx_seq_one_letter_code
_entity_poly.pdbx_strand_id
1 'polypeptide(L)'
;MPKIKILQEDQSYTFRSYFELPYEADEILAELNYSLVKSDLSLPRTTKTLECLSEIQNKLENILPFVNLSNETARREILVSPILLEIVHYCHCQLRIEYPLKVNDWLKGSLDYLLRSHNNLLVIEAKNDDFTRGFTQLSVELIALAEVEENNILYGAVTMGDVWRFGKLNKAEQQITQDINLFRIPEDIKDLGEVLVGILEGVEN
;
A
#
# COMPACT_ATOMS: atom_id res chain seq x y z
N MET A 1 -12.32 -23.40 -6.86
CA MET A 1 -13.43 -22.70 -7.54
C MET A 1 -13.18 -22.74 -9.05
N PRO A 2 -14.20 -22.74 -9.92
CA PRO A 2 -13.98 -22.66 -11.37
C PRO A 2 -13.25 -21.35 -11.70
N LYS A 3 -12.19 -21.42 -12.53
CA LYS A 3 -11.50 -20.22 -13.02
C LYS A 3 -12.43 -19.49 -13.99
N ILE A 4 -13.06 -18.41 -13.53
CA ILE A 4 -13.78 -17.48 -14.40
C ILE A 4 -12.70 -16.75 -15.21
N LYS A 5 -12.75 -16.87 -16.54
CA LYS A 5 -11.83 -16.13 -17.40
C LYS A 5 -12.21 -14.64 -17.38
N ILE A 6 -11.50 -13.85 -16.57
CA ILE A 6 -11.72 -12.41 -16.39
C ILE A 6 -10.88 -11.61 -17.39
N LEU A 7 -9.60 -11.95 -17.55
CA LEU A 7 -8.66 -11.20 -18.37
C LEU A 7 -8.64 -11.74 -19.81
N GLN A 8 -8.60 -10.83 -20.77
CA GLN A 8 -8.49 -11.13 -22.19
C GLN A 8 -7.02 -11.10 -22.63
N GLU A 9 -6.57 -12.13 -23.35
CA GLU A 9 -5.16 -12.32 -23.75
C GLU A 9 -4.65 -11.23 -24.71
N ASP A 10 -5.54 -10.70 -25.55
CA ASP A 10 -5.26 -9.62 -26.51
C ASP A 10 -5.50 -8.22 -25.94
N GLN A 11 -6.02 -8.12 -24.72
CA GLN A 11 -6.24 -6.85 -24.04
C GLN A 11 -5.08 -6.51 -23.12
N SER A 12 -4.83 -5.21 -23.00
CA SER A 12 -3.89 -4.67 -22.04
C SER A 12 -4.59 -4.05 -20.84
N TYR A 13 -4.07 -4.33 -19.65
CA TYR A 13 -4.58 -3.84 -18.37
C TYR A 13 -3.49 -3.02 -17.68
N THR A 14 -3.86 -1.85 -17.16
CA THR A 14 -3.03 -1.10 -16.22
C THR A 14 -3.43 -1.44 -14.79
N PHE A 15 -2.61 -1.08 -13.78
CA PHE A 15 -2.99 -1.25 -12.37
C PHE A 15 -4.37 -0.64 -12.08
N ARG A 16 -4.64 0.56 -12.62
CA ARG A 16 -5.94 1.22 -12.53
C ARG A 16 -7.08 0.41 -13.18
N SER A 17 -6.83 -0.34 -14.24
CA SER A 17 -7.87 -1.19 -14.84
C SER A 17 -8.45 -2.18 -13.82
N TYR A 18 -7.63 -2.73 -12.93
CA TYR A 18 -8.08 -3.67 -11.89
C TYR A 18 -8.95 -3.03 -10.81
N PHE A 19 -8.76 -1.74 -10.54
CA PHE A 19 -9.68 -0.96 -9.71
C PHE A 19 -11.07 -0.83 -10.37
N GLU A 20 -11.10 -0.70 -11.68
CA GLU A 20 -12.33 -0.42 -12.44
C GLU A 20 -13.14 -1.70 -12.74
N LEU A 21 -12.50 -2.88 -12.74
CA LEU A 21 -13.15 -4.16 -12.98
C LEU A 21 -14.32 -4.42 -12.01
N PRO A 22 -15.43 -5.03 -12.48
CA PRO A 22 -16.62 -5.29 -11.67
C PRO A 22 -16.56 -6.64 -10.91
N TYR A 23 -15.37 -7.21 -10.74
CA TYR A 23 -15.16 -8.52 -10.12
C TYR A 23 -14.59 -8.37 -8.71
N GLU A 24 -14.78 -9.40 -7.88
CA GLU A 24 -14.23 -9.39 -6.53
C GLU A 24 -12.72 -9.62 -6.54
N ALA A 25 -12.04 -9.14 -5.50
CA ALA A 25 -10.58 -9.17 -5.40
C ALA A 25 -10.02 -10.60 -5.48
N ASP A 26 -10.67 -11.57 -4.84
CA ASP A 26 -10.25 -12.97 -4.85
C ASP A 26 -10.38 -13.61 -6.23
N GLU A 27 -11.40 -13.24 -7.02
CA GLU A 27 -11.58 -13.72 -8.39
C GLU A 27 -10.48 -13.17 -9.32
N ILE A 28 -10.20 -11.86 -9.22
CA ILE A 28 -9.14 -11.20 -9.99
C ILE A 28 -7.77 -11.79 -9.68
N LEU A 29 -7.45 -11.94 -8.39
CA LEU A 29 -6.16 -12.46 -7.96
C LEU A 29 -6.00 -13.94 -8.34
N ALA A 30 -7.08 -14.74 -8.31
CA ALA A 30 -7.04 -16.13 -8.75
C ALA A 30 -6.70 -16.28 -10.25
N GLU A 31 -7.14 -15.35 -11.10
CA GLU A 31 -6.77 -15.31 -12.52
C GLU A 31 -5.27 -15.00 -12.71
N LEU A 32 -4.69 -14.21 -11.80
CA LEU A 32 -3.25 -13.95 -11.72
C LEU A 32 -2.46 -15.06 -10.99
N ASN A 33 -3.11 -16.17 -10.63
CA ASN A 33 -2.56 -17.30 -9.87
C ASN A 33 -2.14 -16.97 -8.43
N TYR A 34 -2.80 -16.00 -7.80
CA TYR A 34 -2.66 -15.69 -6.38
C TYR A 34 -3.94 -15.97 -5.60
N SER A 35 -3.80 -16.35 -4.33
CA SER A 35 -4.91 -16.48 -3.39
C SER A 35 -5.04 -15.24 -2.51
N LEU A 36 -6.27 -14.91 -2.09
CA LEU A 36 -6.53 -13.83 -1.14
C LEU A 36 -6.97 -14.41 0.21
N VAL A 37 -6.31 -13.99 1.29
CA VAL A 37 -6.68 -14.30 2.67
C VAL A 37 -6.94 -12.99 3.41
N LYS A 38 -7.92 -12.98 4.31
CA LYS A 38 -8.16 -11.88 5.25
C LYS A 38 -7.84 -12.36 6.65
N SER A 39 -6.87 -11.74 7.31
CA SER A 39 -6.47 -12.12 8.67
C SER A 39 -5.86 -10.94 9.41
N ASP A 40 -5.74 -11.07 10.72
CA ASP A 40 -4.90 -10.16 11.51
C ASP A 40 -3.44 -10.34 11.09
N LEU A 41 -2.84 -9.27 10.55
CA LEU A 41 -1.43 -9.28 10.18
C LEU A 41 -0.58 -8.90 11.39
N SER A 42 0.30 -9.81 11.78
CA SER A 42 1.48 -9.42 12.55
C SER A 42 2.36 -8.56 11.64
N LEU A 43 2.32 -7.24 11.84
CA LEU A 43 3.05 -6.24 11.09
C LEU A 43 4.35 -5.88 11.82
N PRO A 44 5.50 -5.81 11.11
CA PRO A 44 6.77 -5.35 11.68
C PRO A 44 6.62 -4.01 12.37
N ARG A 45 7.14 -3.87 13.59
CA ARG A 45 7.14 -2.61 14.34
C ARG A 45 8.54 -2.25 14.81
N THR A 46 8.94 -1.00 14.58
CA THR A 46 10.19 -0.49 15.17
C THR A 46 10.02 -0.25 16.67
N THR A 47 11.13 -0.27 17.40
CA THR A 47 11.20 0.18 18.80
C THR A 47 11.76 1.60 18.93
N LYS A 48 12.10 2.24 17.80
CA LYS A 48 12.55 3.63 17.76
C LYS A 48 11.45 4.56 18.25
N THR A 49 11.84 5.57 19.03
CA THR A 49 10.92 6.65 19.41
C THR A 49 10.73 7.59 18.23
N LEU A 50 9.49 7.74 17.76
CA LEU A 50 9.13 8.57 16.60
C LEU A 50 8.52 9.92 17.03
N GLU A 51 9.28 10.73 17.78
CA GLU A 51 8.77 11.95 18.42
C GLU A 51 8.13 12.94 17.42
N CYS A 52 8.74 13.12 16.24
CA CYS A 52 8.26 14.05 15.21
C CYS A 52 6.86 13.68 14.66
N LEU A 53 6.43 12.42 14.76
CA LEU A 53 5.07 12.04 14.36
C LEU A 53 4.01 12.63 15.30
N SER A 54 4.35 12.86 16.57
CA SER A 54 3.46 13.56 17.51
C SER A 54 3.24 15.02 17.09
N GLU A 55 4.26 15.67 16.53
CA GLU A 55 4.12 17.02 16.01
C GLU A 55 3.25 17.07 14.76
N ILE A 56 3.40 16.09 13.87
CA ILE A 56 2.53 15.95 12.69
C ILE A 56 1.09 15.71 13.15
N GLN A 57 0.87 14.84 14.14
CA GLN A 57 -0.45 14.61 14.74
C GLN A 57 -1.13 15.92 15.15
N ASN A 58 -0.45 16.70 16.01
CA ASN A 58 -0.95 17.96 16.52
C ASN A 58 -1.20 18.96 15.38
N LYS A 59 -0.32 19.02 14.38
CA LYS A 59 -0.52 19.90 13.22
C LYS A 59 -1.77 19.50 12.43
N LEU A 60 -1.95 18.21 12.14
CA LEU A 60 -3.11 17.68 11.43
C LEU A 60 -4.41 18.00 12.16
N GLU A 61 -4.49 17.73 13.47
CA GLU A 61 -5.66 18.04 14.30
C GLU A 61 -6.07 19.52 14.23
N ASN A 62 -5.09 20.42 14.15
CA ASN A 62 -5.34 21.87 14.07
C ASN A 62 -5.72 22.36 12.66
N ILE A 63 -5.21 21.73 11.59
CA ILE A 63 -5.49 22.19 10.21
C ILE A 63 -6.71 21.54 9.59
N LEU A 64 -7.07 20.32 10.00
CA LEU A 64 -8.15 19.54 9.39
C LEU A 64 -9.50 20.26 9.32
N PRO A 65 -9.92 21.08 10.32
CA PRO A 65 -11.15 21.86 10.23
C PRO A 65 -11.14 22.94 9.13
N PHE A 66 -9.98 23.30 8.60
CA PHE A 66 -9.78 24.43 7.68
C PHE A 66 -9.37 24.01 6.26
N VAL A 67 -9.26 22.71 5.98
CA VAL A 67 -8.83 22.17 4.68
C VAL A 67 -9.93 21.31 4.04
N ASN A 68 -10.02 21.36 2.71
CA ASN A 68 -10.97 20.55 1.96
C ASN A 68 -10.25 19.36 1.31
N LEU A 69 -10.61 18.14 1.73
CA LEU A 69 -10.00 16.88 1.28
C LEU A 69 -10.90 16.13 0.28
N SER A 70 -11.43 16.85 -0.71
CA SER A 70 -12.43 16.33 -1.66
C SER A 70 -11.86 15.46 -2.79
N ASN A 71 -10.54 15.44 -2.98
CA ASN A 71 -9.89 14.66 -4.02
C ASN A 71 -8.61 13.99 -3.51
N GLU A 72 -8.13 13.03 -4.29
CA GLU A 72 -6.94 12.23 -4.00
C GLU A 72 -5.69 13.10 -3.84
N THR A 73 -5.48 14.10 -4.70
CA THR A 73 -4.32 15.01 -4.62
C THR A 73 -4.27 15.75 -3.29
N ALA A 74 -5.38 16.33 -2.85
CA ALA A 74 -5.47 17.05 -1.58
C ALA A 74 -5.19 16.12 -0.38
N ARG A 75 -5.75 14.90 -0.41
CA ARG A 75 -5.49 13.87 0.62
C ARG A 75 -4.01 13.46 0.63
N ARG A 76 -3.42 13.25 -0.55
CA ARG A 76 -2.01 12.91 -0.72
C ARG A 76 -1.08 14.00 -0.17
N GLU A 77 -1.37 15.26 -0.44
CA GLU A 77 -0.54 16.38 0.00
C GLU A 77 -0.66 16.65 1.51
N ILE A 78 -1.88 16.60 2.05
CA ILE A 78 -2.15 17.04 3.43
C ILE A 78 -2.00 15.89 4.44
N LEU A 79 -2.41 14.67 4.09
CA LEU A 79 -2.46 13.55 5.04
C LEU A 79 -1.34 12.54 4.83
N VAL A 80 -1.03 12.20 3.57
CA VAL A 80 -0.09 11.09 3.27
C VAL A 80 1.34 11.58 3.25
N SER A 81 1.65 12.57 2.41
CA SER A 81 3.02 13.01 2.15
C SER A 81 3.77 13.48 3.40
N PRO A 82 3.17 14.23 4.36
CA PRO A 82 3.88 14.64 5.57
C PRO A 82 4.35 13.45 6.41
N ILE A 83 3.54 12.40 6.50
CA ILE A 83 3.90 11.16 7.20
C ILE A 83 5.07 10.50 6.47
N LEU A 84 4.96 10.30 5.16
CA LEU A 84 5.99 9.58 4.38
C LEU A 84 7.34 10.30 4.36
N LEU A 85 7.35 11.63 4.32
CA LEU A 85 8.59 12.41 4.41
C LEU A 85 9.29 12.21 5.76
N GLU A 86 8.51 12.09 6.83
CA GLU A 86 9.06 11.80 8.15
C GLU A 86 9.56 10.35 8.24
N ILE A 87 8.88 9.38 7.63
CA ILE A 87 9.37 7.99 7.53
C ILE A 87 10.71 7.94 6.77
N VAL A 88 10.83 8.68 5.67
CA VAL A 88 12.08 8.83 4.90
C VAL A 88 13.20 9.37 5.78
N HIS A 89 12.90 10.38 6.59
CA HIS A 89 13.85 10.96 7.54
C HIS A 89 14.35 9.92 8.56
N TYR A 90 13.45 9.12 9.16
CA TYR A 90 13.82 8.07 10.13
C TYR A 90 14.58 6.89 9.52
N CYS A 91 14.24 6.50 8.30
CA CYS A 91 14.78 5.29 7.65
C CYS A 91 15.99 5.58 6.76
N HIS A 92 16.23 6.84 6.40
CA HIS A 92 17.15 7.23 5.34
C HIS A 92 16.93 6.46 4.03
N CYS A 93 15.66 6.22 3.67
CA CYS A 93 15.26 5.42 2.52
C CYS A 93 14.90 6.31 1.30
N GLN A 94 14.88 5.73 0.11
CA GLN A 94 14.41 6.43 -1.09
C GLN A 94 12.88 6.45 -1.13
N LEU A 95 12.29 7.62 -1.37
CA LEU A 95 10.89 7.78 -1.75
C LEU A 95 10.78 8.08 -3.24
N ARG A 96 10.03 7.27 -3.98
CA ARG A 96 9.63 7.52 -5.36
C ARG A 96 8.13 7.76 -5.41
N ILE A 97 7.73 8.86 -6.03
CA ILE A 97 6.33 9.25 -6.22
C ILE A 97 5.99 9.04 -7.69
N GLU A 98 4.83 8.46 -7.97
CA GLU A 98 4.43 8.07 -9.34
C GLU A 98 5.50 7.21 -10.03
N TYR A 99 5.90 6.12 -9.38
CA TYR A 99 6.94 5.24 -9.88
C TYR A 99 6.42 4.34 -11.01
N PRO A 100 6.90 4.48 -12.26
CA PRO A 100 6.44 3.63 -13.35
C PRO A 100 6.96 2.20 -13.20
N LEU A 101 6.08 1.22 -13.41
CA LEU A 101 6.42 -0.20 -13.43
C LEU A 101 5.72 -0.86 -14.62
N LYS A 102 6.48 -1.63 -15.41
CA LYS A 102 5.96 -2.45 -16.51
C LYS A 102 6.64 -3.80 -16.51
N VAL A 103 5.88 -4.85 -16.22
CA VAL A 103 6.32 -6.24 -16.29
C VAL A 103 5.85 -6.87 -17.60
N ASN A 104 4.56 -6.74 -17.91
CA ASN A 104 3.94 -7.21 -19.16
C ASN A 104 2.69 -6.37 -19.49
N ASP A 105 1.85 -6.84 -20.41
CA ASP A 105 0.64 -6.09 -20.83
C ASP A 105 -0.53 -6.17 -19.85
N TRP A 106 -0.45 -7.02 -18.83
CA TRP A 106 -1.41 -7.13 -17.73
C TRP A 106 -0.90 -6.45 -16.45
N LEU A 107 0.41 -6.45 -16.23
CA LEU A 107 1.06 -5.92 -15.03
C LEU A 107 1.88 -4.67 -15.36
N LYS A 108 1.19 -3.53 -15.48
CA LYS A 108 1.85 -2.23 -15.74
C LYS A 108 1.08 -1.04 -15.22
N GLY A 109 1.78 0.06 -14.98
CA GLY A 109 1.19 1.32 -14.53
C GLY A 109 2.19 2.14 -13.75
N SER A 110 1.68 2.89 -12.78
CA SER A 110 2.49 3.68 -11.85
C SER A 110 2.06 3.32 -10.43
N LEU A 111 3.03 3.15 -9.54
CA LEU A 111 2.81 3.06 -8.10
C LEU A 111 2.75 4.48 -7.54
N ASP A 112 1.75 4.78 -6.71
CA ASP A 112 1.62 6.12 -6.14
C ASP A 112 2.83 6.53 -5.29
N TYR A 113 3.24 5.63 -4.40
CA TYR A 113 4.45 5.76 -3.60
C TYR A 113 5.18 4.43 -3.49
N LEU A 114 6.49 4.45 -3.76
CA LEU A 114 7.41 3.35 -3.50
C LEU A 114 8.50 3.84 -2.55
N LEU A 115 8.52 3.32 -1.34
CA LEU A 115 9.60 3.50 -0.37
C LEU A 115 10.57 2.32 -0.50
N ARG A 116 11.87 2.61 -0.56
CA ARG A 116 12.91 1.59 -0.70
C ARG A 116 14.09 1.88 0.22
N SER A 117 14.29 0.95 1.15
CA SER A 117 15.50 0.81 1.95
C SER A 117 16.46 -0.17 1.28
N HIS A 118 17.57 -0.51 1.92
CA HIS A 118 18.61 -1.36 1.32
C HIS A 118 18.08 -2.74 0.91
N ASN A 119 17.35 -3.40 1.81
CA ASN A 119 16.84 -4.77 1.61
C ASN A 119 15.31 -4.87 1.66
N ASN A 120 14.61 -3.78 1.96
CA ASN A 120 13.16 -3.78 2.15
C ASN A 120 12.51 -2.67 1.34
N LEU A 121 11.26 -2.87 0.98
CA LEU A 121 10.45 -1.89 0.28
C LEU A 121 9.02 -1.91 0.79
N LEU A 122 8.31 -0.83 0.51
CA LEU A 122 6.90 -0.66 0.81
C LEU A 122 6.23 0.10 -0.33
N VAL A 123 5.08 -0.38 -0.78
CA VAL A 123 4.19 0.34 -1.70
C VAL A 123 3.02 0.94 -0.96
N ILE A 124 2.64 2.15 -1.34
CA ILE A 124 1.42 2.77 -0.83
C ILE A 124 0.58 3.23 -2.03
N GLU A 125 -0.66 2.78 -2.07
CA GLU A 125 -1.67 3.18 -3.04
C GLU A 125 -2.66 4.14 -2.38
N ALA A 126 -2.80 5.36 -2.92
CA ALA A 126 -3.70 6.37 -2.38
C ALA A 126 -5.01 6.41 -3.18
N LYS A 127 -6.14 6.52 -2.47
CA LYS A 127 -7.49 6.56 -3.07
C LYS A 127 -8.33 7.67 -2.46
N ASN A 128 -9.43 7.99 -3.14
CA ASN A 128 -10.41 8.95 -2.65
C ASN A 128 -11.68 8.29 -2.08
N ASP A 129 -12.06 7.09 -2.51
CA ASP A 129 -13.43 6.58 -2.33
C ASP A 129 -13.57 5.09 -2.01
N ASP A 130 -12.98 4.18 -2.80
CA ASP A 130 -13.21 2.74 -2.68
C ASP A 130 -11.97 2.00 -2.18
N PHE A 131 -12.05 1.59 -0.91
CA PHE A 131 -10.98 0.92 -0.20
C PHE A 131 -10.78 -0.53 -0.71
N THR A 132 -11.86 -1.19 -1.10
CA THR A 132 -11.86 -2.59 -1.54
C THR A 132 -11.24 -2.70 -2.94
N ARG A 133 -11.67 -1.83 -3.86
CA ARG A 133 -11.07 -1.73 -5.19
C ARG A 133 -9.64 -1.22 -5.12
N GLY A 134 -9.37 -0.27 -4.22
CA GLY A 134 -8.00 0.21 -3.95
C GLY A 134 -7.08 -0.92 -3.49
N PHE A 135 -7.55 -1.79 -2.59
CA PHE A 135 -6.79 -2.97 -2.18
C PHE A 135 -6.58 -3.97 -3.31
N THR A 136 -7.56 -4.13 -4.21
CA THR A 136 -7.42 -4.98 -5.40
C THR A 136 -6.30 -4.48 -6.29
N GLN A 137 -6.27 -3.17 -6.57
CA GLN A 137 -5.19 -2.56 -7.34
C GLN A 137 -3.82 -2.74 -6.65
N LEU A 138 -3.71 -2.43 -5.35
CA LEU A 138 -2.50 -2.63 -4.56
C LEU A 138 -2.01 -4.09 -4.64
N SER A 139 -2.94 -5.05 -4.58
CA SER A 139 -2.60 -6.48 -4.66
C SER A 139 -1.97 -6.83 -6.00
N VAL A 140 -2.47 -6.28 -7.10
CA VAL A 140 -1.88 -6.46 -8.43
C VAL A 140 -0.51 -5.77 -8.55
N GLU A 141 -0.35 -4.60 -7.94
CA GLU A 141 0.94 -3.90 -7.87
C GLU A 141 1.99 -4.71 -7.10
N LEU A 142 1.61 -5.34 -5.98
CA LEU A 142 2.47 -6.25 -5.24
C LEU A 142 2.85 -7.47 -6.09
N ILE A 143 1.90 -8.05 -6.83
CA ILE A 143 2.20 -9.16 -7.77
C ILE A 143 3.21 -8.71 -8.83
N ALA A 144 3.03 -7.53 -9.42
CA ALA A 144 3.97 -6.98 -10.39
C ALA A 144 5.36 -6.76 -9.79
N LEU A 145 5.46 -6.27 -8.55
CA LEU A 145 6.73 -6.15 -7.86
C LEU A 145 7.37 -7.50 -7.56
N ALA A 146 6.59 -8.52 -7.19
CA ALA A 146 7.11 -9.85 -6.93
C ALA A 146 7.82 -10.46 -8.15
N GLU A 147 7.49 -10.05 -9.37
CA GLU A 147 8.16 -10.50 -10.60
C GLU A 147 9.54 -9.84 -10.83
N VAL A 148 9.77 -8.64 -10.27
CA VAL A 148 11.00 -7.87 -10.50
C VAL A 148 11.88 -7.74 -9.26
N GLU A 149 11.36 -8.10 -8.08
CA GLU A 149 12.05 -8.06 -6.80
C GLU A 149 12.42 -9.47 -6.32
N GLU A 150 13.55 -9.57 -5.61
CA GLU A 150 14.03 -10.83 -5.03
C GLU A 150 13.37 -11.15 -3.69
N ASN A 151 12.76 -10.16 -3.03
CA ASN A 151 12.10 -10.32 -1.74
C ASN A 151 10.97 -11.36 -1.79
N ASN A 152 10.99 -12.30 -0.85
CA ASN A 152 9.91 -13.28 -0.69
C ASN A 152 8.65 -12.68 -0.08
N ILE A 153 8.81 -11.68 0.78
CA ILE A 153 7.72 -10.95 1.43
C ILE A 153 7.75 -9.51 0.95
N LEU A 154 6.61 -9.04 0.47
CA LEU A 154 6.40 -7.64 0.11
C LEU A 154 5.22 -7.08 0.91
N TYR A 155 5.35 -5.85 1.39
CA TYR A 155 4.28 -5.16 2.08
C TYR A 155 3.75 -4.03 1.21
N GLY A 156 2.45 -3.79 1.34
CA GLY A 156 1.76 -2.66 0.74
C GLY A 156 0.76 -2.06 1.72
N ALA A 157 0.36 -0.82 1.49
CA ALA A 157 -0.80 -0.24 2.14
C ALA A 157 -1.69 0.49 1.14
N VAL A 158 -3.01 0.43 1.35
CA VAL A 158 -3.95 1.31 0.67
C VAL A 158 -4.44 2.35 1.67
N THR A 159 -4.56 3.59 1.22
CA THR A 159 -4.95 4.70 2.08
C THR A 159 -5.95 5.65 1.42
N MET A 160 -6.87 6.20 2.21
CA MET A 160 -7.68 7.36 1.83
C MET A 160 -7.13 8.67 2.43
N GLY A 161 -5.88 8.65 2.91
CA GLY A 161 -5.29 9.70 3.73
C GLY A 161 -5.63 9.53 5.20
N ASP A 162 -6.92 9.53 5.55
CA ASP A 162 -7.43 9.45 6.92
C ASP A 162 -7.58 8.01 7.44
N VAL A 163 -7.56 7.01 6.57
CA VAL A 163 -7.61 5.59 6.94
C VAL A 163 -6.63 4.79 6.09
N TRP A 164 -5.93 3.85 6.73
CA TRP A 164 -4.92 2.98 6.14
C TRP A 164 -5.19 1.50 6.48
N ARG A 165 -4.86 0.61 5.55
CA ARG A 165 -4.88 -0.86 5.73
C ARG A 165 -3.70 -1.45 5.01
N PHE A 166 -3.11 -2.45 5.63
CA PHE A 166 -1.97 -3.15 5.08
C PHE A 166 -2.38 -4.39 4.28
N GLY A 167 -1.52 -4.73 3.33
CA GLY A 167 -1.47 -5.99 2.63
C GLY A 167 -0.07 -6.57 2.67
N LYS A 168 0.02 -7.89 2.62
CA LYS A 168 1.28 -8.64 2.55
C LYS A 168 1.19 -9.62 1.40
N LEU A 169 2.20 -9.64 0.52
CA LEU A 169 2.41 -10.70 -0.44
C LEU A 169 3.43 -11.69 0.10
N ASN A 170 3.11 -12.98 0.03
CA ASN A 170 4.06 -14.08 0.18
C ASN A 170 4.27 -14.75 -1.19
N LYS A 171 5.47 -14.59 -1.75
CA LYS A 171 5.82 -15.07 -3.08
C LYS A 171 5.87 -16.59 -3.17
N ALA A 172 6.34 -17.25 -2.11
CA ALA A 172 6.46 -18.72 -2.07
C ALA A 172 5.08 -19.40 -2.06
N GLU A 173 4.11 -18.77 -1.41
CA GLU A 173 2.74 -19.28 -1.29
C GLU A 173 1.80 -18.74 -2.38
N GLN A 174 2.26 -17.80 -3.20
CA GLN A 174 1.44 -17.03 -4.14
C GLN A 174 0.16 -16.51 -3.44
N GLN A 175 0.35 -15.86 -2.30
CA GLN A 175 -0.74 -15.42 -1.44
C GLN A 175 -0.63 -13.92 -1.15
N ILE A 176 -1.76 -13.23 -1.27
CA ILE A 176 -1.99 -11.91 -0.70
C ILE A 176 -2.78 -12.08 0.60
N THR A 177 -2.30 -11.48 1.67
CA THR A 177 -3.04 -11.34 2.92
C THR A 177 -3.45 -9.88 3.07
N GLN A 178 -4.76 -9.64 3.23
CA GLN A 178 -5.31 -8.35 3.60
C GLN A 178 -5.48 -8.28 5.11
N ASP A 179 -4.94 -7.24 5.74
CA ASP A 179 -5.18 -6.99 7.14
C ASP A 179 -6.66 -6.70 7.42
N ILE A 180 -7.18 -7.22 8.53
CA ILE A 180 -8.52 -6.88 9.02
C ILE A 180 -8.52 -5.57 9.82
N ASN A 181 -7.35 -5.14 10.31
CA ASN A 181 -7.19 -3.94 11.10
C ASN A 181 -7.03 -2.69 10.21
N LEU A 182 -7.34 -1.54 10.80
CA LEU A 182 -7.24 -0.22 10.17
C LEU A 182 -6.45 0.71 11.09
N PHE A 183 -5.69 1.62 10.48
CA PHE A 183 -5.07 2.75 11.17
C PHE A 183 -5.77 4.04 10.72
N ARG A 184 -6.17 4.89 11.66
CA ARG A 184 -6.90 6.14 11.42
C ARG A 184 -5.98 7.32 11.68
N ILE A 185 -6.00 8.32 10.82
CA ILE A 185 -5.21 9.55 10.96
C ILE A 185 -6.15 10.70 11.34
N PRO A 186 -5.79 11.52 12.34
CA PRO A 186 -4.50 11.59 13.02
C PRO A 186 -4.31 10.64 14.23
N GLU A 187 -5.36 9.97 14.71
CA GLU A 187 -5.39 9.21 15.98
C GLU A 187 -4.26 8.17 16.14
N ASP A 188 -4.07 7.32 15.12
CA ASP A 188 -3.18 6.16 15.10
C ASP A 188 -1.85 6.46 14.38
N ILE A 189 -1.47 7.73 14.20
CA ILE A 189 -0.28 8.11 13.41
C ILE A 189 1.02 7.54 13.97
N LYS A 190 1.13 7.37 15.29
CA LYS A 190 2.29 6.75 15.93
C LYS A 190 2.39 5.27 15.59
N ASP A 191 1.29 4.53 15.80
CA ASP A 191 1.21 3.12 15.47
C ASP A 191 1.45 2.87 13.97
N LEU A 192 0.89 3.71 13.10
CA LEU A 192 1.16 3.65 11.67
C LEU A 192 2.65 3.85 11.40
N GLY A 193 3.25 4.90 11.98
CA GLY A 193 4.67 5.17 11.80
C GLY A 193 5.58 4.04 12.28
N GLU A 194 5.26 3.44 13.43
CA GLU A 194 6.00 2.29 13.96
C GLU A 194 6.01 1.13 12.97
N VAL A 195 4.88 0.89 12.32
CA VAL A 195 4.73 -0.15 11.30
C VAL A 195 5.51 0.19 10.04
N LEU A 196 5.36 1.41 9.52
CA LEU A 196 6.04 1.84 8.29
C LEU A 196 7.56 1.77 8.44
N VAL A 197 8.10 2.25 9.57
CA VAL A 197 9.53 2.14 9.89
C VAL A 197 9.94 0.68 10.09
N GLY A 198 9.17 -0.10 10.86
CA GLY A 198 9.46 -1.51 11.11
C GLY A 198 9.60 -2.33 9.83
N ILE A 199 8.71 -2.11 8.85
CA ILE A 199 8.77 -2.75 7.53
C ILE A 199 10.05 -2.37 6.79
N LEU A 200 10.40 -1.08 6.75
CA LEU A 200 11.56 -0.59 6.00
C LEU A 200 12.91 -0.96 6.64
N GLU A 201 12.93 -1.13 7.97
CA GLU A 201 14.08 -1.67 8.71
C GLU A 201 14.22 -3.18 8.58
N GLY A 202 13.15 -3.88 8.20
CA GLY A 202 13.13 -5.35 8.12
C GLY A 202 13.12 -5.99 9.50
N VAL A 203 12.40 -5.39 10.45
CA VAL A 203 12.17 -6.01 11.76
C VAL A 203 11.39 -7.30 11.56
N GLU A 204 11.93 -8.42 12.05
CA GLU A 204 11.22 -9.70 12.03
C GLU A 204 10.15 -9.74 13.13
N ASN A 205 9.01 -10.37 12.82
CA ASN A 205 7.92 -10.61 13.77
C ASN A 205 8.03 -11.99 14.42
#